data_AF-A0A957HAY1-F1
#
_entry.id   AF-A0A957HAY1-F1
#
_cell.length_a   1.000
_cell.length_b   1.000
_cell.length_c   1.000
_cell.angle_alpha   90.00
_cell.angle_beta   90.00
_cell.angle_gamma   90.00
#
_symmetry.space_group_name_H-M   'P 1'
#
loop_
_entity.id
_entity.type
_entity.pdbx_description
1 polymer ?
#
loop_
_entity_poly.entity_id
_entity_poly.type
_entity_poly.pdbx_seq_one_letter_code
_entity_poly.pdbx_strand_id
1 'polypeptide(L)'
;TFWTEWPLPTVAANDAKFDPMQMWRGPTWVNINYMFVEALERIGRQDLARSLRRKTLDLIKLHTDIYEYYNPLTGERPPKAAPIFGWTSAVYIDLAIQETALANTRG
;
A
#
# COMPACT_ATOMS: atom_id res chain seq x y z
N THR A 1 -14.82 -2.63 5.72
CA THR A 1 -14.25 -1.34 5.27
C THR A 1 -12.97 -1.62 4.48
N PHE A 2 -12.63 -0.76 3.52
CA PHE A 2 -11.34 -0.84 2.80
C PHE A 2 -10.28 0.12 3.37
N TRP A 3 -10.68 1.03 4.26
CA TRP A 3 -9.76 1.97 4.89
C TRP A 3 -9.35 1.44 6.27
N THR A 4 -8.50 0.42 6.27
CA THR A 4 -7.88 -0.14 7.48
C THR A 4 -6.68 0.72 7.92
N GLU A 5 -5.94 0.30 8.95
CA GLU A 5 -4.70 0.99 9.35
C GLU A 5 -3.71 1.06 8.19
N TRP A 6 -3.53 -0.06 7.48
CA TRP A 6 -2.72 -0.17 6.27
C TRP A 6 -3.59 -0.51 5.06
N PRO A 7 -4.25 0.49 4.45
CA PRO A 7 -5.08 0.27 3.26
C PRO A 7 -4.21 -0.09 2.06
N LEU A 8 -4.71 -0.73 1.00
CA LEU A 8 -6.07 -1.20 0.77
C LEU A 8 -6.10 -2.74 0.82
N PRO A 9 -6.92 -3.35 1.70
CA PRO A 9 -7.06 -4.79 1.70
C PRO A 9 -7.77 -5.26 0.42
N THR A 10 -7.35 -6.40 -0.10
CA THR A 10 -7.91 -7.02 -1.31
C THR A 10 -9.37 -7.45 -1.17
N VAL A 11 -9.82 -7.65 0.07
CA VAL A 11 -11.22 -7.91 0.45
C VAL A 11 -11.57 -6.94 1.57
N ALA A 12 -12.81 -6.45 1.61
CA ALA A 12 -13.25 -5.53 2.65
C ALA A 12 -13.05 -6.17 4.04
N ALA A 13 -12.49 -5.43 5.00
CA ALA A 13 -12.18 -5.96 6.34
C ALA A 13 -13.41 -6.39 7.17
N ASN A 14 -14.62 -6.07 6.72
CA ASN A 14 -15.89 -6.51 7.33
C ASN A 14 -16.59 -7.61 6.53
N ASP A 15 -15.95 -8.15 5.49
CA ASP A 15 -16.43 -9.31 4.76
C ASP A 15 -16.20 -10.57 5.59
N ALA A 16 -17.18 -11.49 5.63
CA ALA A 16 -17.07 -12.75 6.37
C ALA A 16 -15.92 -13.66 5.88
N LYS A 17 -15.43 -13.43 4.66
CA LYS A 17 -14.35 -14.18 4.01
C LYS A 17 -12.99 -13.51 4.11
N PHE A 18 -12.91 -12.35 4.78
CA PHE A 18 -11.67 -11.62 5.00
C PHE A 18 -10.69 -12.44 5.82
N ASP A 19 -9.47 -12.59 5.30
CA ASP A 19 -8.36 -13.23 5.98
C ASP A 19 -7.08 -12.41 5.71
N PRO A 20 -6.56 -11.68 6.71
CA PRO A 20 -5.44 -10.75 6.54
C PRO A 20 -4.10 -11.45 6.32
N MET A 21 -4.04 -12.78 6.40
CA MET A 21 -2.82 -13.57 6.20
C MET A 21 -2.83 -14.33 4.87
N GLN A 22 -3.96 -14.34 4.17
CA GLN A 22 -4.18 -15.17 2.99
C GLN A 22 -4.25 -14.34 1.70
N MET A 23 -3.11 -14.24 1.00
CA MET A 23 -2.95 -13.67 -0.35
C MET A 23 -4.03 -12.65 -0.79
N TRP A 24 -4.88 -13.00 -1.76
CA TRP A 24 -5.90 -12.12 -2.35
C TRP A 24 -7.22 -12.10 -1.56
N ARG A 25 -7.20 -12.45 -0.28
CA ARG A 25 -8.39 -12.55 0.58
C ARG A 25 -8.40 -11.57 1.75
N GLY A 26 -7.47 -10.62 1.78
CA GLY A 26 -7.37 -9.67 2.87
C GLY A 26 -6.11 -8.79 2.83
N PRO A 27 -4.90 -9.34 2.62
CA PRO A 27 -3.69 -8.54 2.53
C PRO A 27 -3.78 -7.30 1.64
N THR A 28 -2.99 -6.29 2.01
CA THR A 28 -2.69 -5.10 1.21
C THR A 28 -1.57 -5.42 0.23
N TRP A 29 -1.80 -5.11 -1.04
CA TRP A 29 -0.84 -5.30 -2.12
C TRP A 29 -0.43 -3.94 -2.67
N VAL A 30 0.89 -3.71 -2.72
CA VAL A 30 1.46 -2.38 -2.97
C VAL A 30 1.19 -1.91 -4.42
N ASN A 31 1.19 -2.84 -5.39
CA ASN A 31 0.80 -2.54 -6.77
C ASN A 31 -0.67 -2.11 -6.92
N ILE A 32 -1.58 -2.64 -6.08
CA ILE A 32 -2.97 -2.20 -6.07
C ILE A 32 -3.07 -0.79 -5.49
N ASN A 33 -2.37 -0.52 -4.38
CA ASN A 33 -2.30 0.83 -3.83
C ASN A 33 -1.79 1.84 -4.85
N TYR A 34 -0.76 1.49 -5.62
CA TYR A 34 -0.25 2.32 -6.71
C TYR A 34 -1.33 2.69 -7.73
N MET A 35 -2.07 1.70 -8.25
CA MET A 35 -3.16 1.95 -9.20
C MET A 35 -4.22 2.91 -8.62
N PHE A 36 -4.53 2.78 -7.32
CA PHE A 36 -5.49 3.67 -6.66
C PHE A 36 -4.92 5.07 -6.41
N VAL A 37 -3.63 5.22 -6.06
CA VAL A 37 -2.97 6.53 -5.96
C VAL A 37 -3.09 7.26 -7.30
N GLU A 38 -2.68 6.62 -8.39
CA GLU A 38 -2.76 7.20 -9.74
C GLU A 38 -4.20 7.55 -10.14
N ALA A 39 -5.15 6.65 -9.87
CA ALA A 39 -6.55 6.90 -10.18
C ALA A 39 -7.11 8.09 -9.39
N LEU A 40 -6.81 8.16 -8.08
CA LEU A 40 -7.26 9.24 -7.19
C LEU A 40 -6.70 10.60 -7.60
N GLU A 41 -5.44 10.65 -8.04
CA GLU A 41 -4.84 11.89 -8.58
C GLU A 41 -5.56 12.36 -9.84
N ARG A 42 -5.83 11.44 -10.78
CA ARG A 42 -6.52 11.75 -12.04
C ARG A 42 -7.94 12.28 -11.84
N ILE A 43 -8.65 11.83 -10.80
CA ILE A 43 -10.01 12.30 -10.48
C ILE A 43 -10.02 13.48 -9.48
N GLY A 44 -8.88 14.11 -9.22
CA GLY A 44 -8.79 15.30 -8.36
C GLY A 44 -8.93 15.01 -6.85
N ARG A 45 -8.86 13.75 -6.41
CA ARG A 45 -8.92 13.36 -4.99
C ARG A 45 -7.54 13.37 -4.35
N GLN A 46 -6.86 14.52 -4.43
CA GLN A 46 -5.44 14.68 -4.09
C GLN A 46 -5.10 14.32 -2.62
N ASP A 47 -5.94 14.71 -1.65
CA ASP A 47 -5.66 14.40 -0.25
C ASP A 47 -5.76 12.91 0.06
N LEU A 48 -6.70 12.21 -0.59
CA LEU A 48 -6.86 10.78 -0.43
C LEU A 48 -5.71 10.03 -1.11
N ALA A 49 -5.31 10.46 -2.32
CA ALA A 49 -4.13 9.94 -3.00
C ALA A 49 -2.87 10.09 -2.15
N ARG A 50 -2.66 11.29 -1.57
CA ARG A 50 -1.53 11.57 -0.69
C ARG A 50 -1.55 10.70 0.56
N SER A 51 -2.72 10.54 1.19
CA SER A 51 -2.87 9.69 2.37
C SER A 51 -2.53 8.23 2.05
N LEU A 52 -3.05 7.68 0.95
CA LEU A 52 -2.77 6.32 0.52
C LEU A 52 -1.29 6.11 0.18
N ARG A 53 -0.68 7.03 -0.57
CA ARG A 53 0.74 6.98 -0.92
C ARG A 53 1.63 6.96 0.32
N ARG A 54 1.40 7.88 1.26
CA ARG A 54 2.18 7.95 2.51
C ARG A 54 2.03 6.68 3.34
N LYS A 55 0.80 6.21 3.56
CA LYS A 55 0.57 4.94 4.27
C LYS A 55 1.23 3.75 3.58
N THR A 56 1.29 3.73 2.25
CA THR A 56 1.98 2.67 1.50
C THR A 56 3.50 2.72 1.70
N LEU A 57 4.10 3.91 1.62
CA LEU A 57 5.52 4.10 1.89
C LEU A 57 5.88 3.75 3.34
N ASP A 58 5.07 4.21 4.30
CA ASP A 58 5.25 3.95 5.72
C ASP A 58 5.14 2.46 6.05
N LEU A 59 4.16 1.75 5.46
CA LEU A 59 4.00 0.31 5.59
C LEU A 59 5.26 -0.44 5.18
N ILE A 60 5.84 -0.12 4.03
CA ILE A 60 7.02 -0.80 3.50
C ILE A 60 8.23 -0.53 4.42
N LYS A 61 8.37 0.71 4.92
CA LYS A 61 9.46 1.12 5.83
C LYS A 61 9.43 0.46 7.21
N LEU A 62 8.32 -0.19 7.62
CA LEU A 62 8.28 -0.97 8.85
C LEU A 62 9.22 -2.18 8.83
N HIS A 63 9.67 -2.59 7.64
CA HIS A 63 10.41 -3.82 7.42
C HIS A 63 11.83 -3.52 6.93
N THR A 64 12.76 -4.41 7.25
CA THR A 64 14.14 -4.34 6.74
C THR A 64 14.28 -4.93 5.33
N ASP A 65 13.20 -5.50 4.78
CA ASP A 65 13.14 -6.13 3.46
C ASP A 65 11.80 -5.76 2.79
N ILE A 66 11.69 -6.05 1.50
CA ILE A 66 10.55 -5.68 0.65
C ILE A 66 9.75 -6.94 0.29
N TYR A 67 8.47 -6.97 0.69
CA TYR A 67 7.63 -8.16 0.59
C TYR A 67 6.51 -8.00 -0.45
N GLU A 68 5.98 -9.14 -0.88
CA GLU A 68 4.92 -9.25 -1.87
C GLU A 68 3.59 -8.59 -1.45
N TYR A 69 3.16 -8.81 -0.19
CA TYR A 69 1.92 -8.30 0.39
C TYR A 69 2.02 -8.23 1.92
N TYR A 70 1.12 -7.48 2.54
CA TYR A 70 1.18 -7.13 3.97
C TYR A 70 -0.18 -7.25 4.65
N ASN A 71 -0.19 -7.57 5.94
CA ASN A 71 -1.40 -7.59 6.75
C ASN A 71 -1.96 -6.15 6.86
N PRO A 72 -3.23 -5.91 6.47
CA PRO A 72 -3.80 -4.56 6.38
C PRO A 72 -4.15 -3.95 7.74
N LEU A 73 -4.10 -4.76 8.81
CA LEU A 73 -4.42 -4.36 10.18
C LEU A 73 -3.16 -4.10 11.00
N THR A 74 -2.15 -4.97 10.90
CA THR A 74 -0.93 -4.89 11.71
C THR A 74 0.27 -4.35 10.93
N GLY A 75 0.27 -4.47 9.60
CA GLY A 75 1.40 -4.14 8.74
C GLY A 75 2.44 -5.26 8.63
N GLU A 76 2.28 -6.35 9.39
CA GLU A 76 3.19 -7.50 9.33
C GLU A 76 3.13 -8.21 7.98
N ARG A 77 4.26 -8.76 7.52
CA ARG A 77 4.30 -9.58 6.31
C ARG A 77 3.80 -11.00 6.61
N PRO A 78 2.81 -11.53 5.88
CA PRO A 78 2.41 -12.92 6.06
C PRO A 78 3.58 -13.90 5.79
N PRO A 79 3.61 -15.09 6.42
CA PRO A 79 4.72 -16.04 6.28
C PRO A 79 5.02 -16.48 4.83
N LYS A 80 4.00 -16.45 3.96
CA LYS A 80 4.08 -16.85 2.55
C LYS A 80 4.40 -15.69 1.61
N ALA A 81 4.55 -14.45 2.10
CA ALA A 81 4.90 -13.31 1.27
C ALA A 81 6.38 -13.42 0.89
N ALA A 82 6.66 -13.42 -0.42
CA ALA A 82 8.03 -13.53 -0.90
C ALA A 82 8.86 -12.27 -0.55
N PRO A 83 10.13 -12.43 -0.07
CA PRO A 83 11.07 -11.34 0.15
C PRO A 83 11.67 -10.81 -1.16
N ILE A 84 12.38 -9.68 -1.12
CA ILE A 84 13.06 -9.04 -2.26
C ILE A 84 12.09 -8.93 -3.47
N PHE A 85 10.86 -8.48 -3.21
CA PHE A 85 9.79 -8.58 -4.21
C PHE A 85 9.84 -7.46 -5.25
N GLY A 86 9.97 -7.84 -6.53
CA GLY A 86 10.24 -6.92 -7.65
C GLY A 86 9.23 -5.78 -7.84
N TRP A 87 7.91 -6.06 -7.85
CA TRP A 87 6.94 -4.98 -8.01
C TRP A 87 6.95 -4.02 -6.82
N THR A 88 7.26 -4.50 -5.62
CA THR A 88 7.10 -3.70 -4.40
C THR A 88 8.26 -2.72 -4.36
N SER A 89 9.45 -3.19 -4.73
CA SER A 89 10.63 -2.36 -4.93
C SER A 89 10.40 -1.28 -5.99
N ALA A 90 9.86 -1.64 -7.15
CA ALA A 90 9.61 -0.68 -8.23
C ALA A 90 8.59 0.40 -7.82
N VAL A 91 7.46 -0.02 -7.23
CA VAL A 91 6.42 0.91 -6.76
C VAL A 91 6.93 1.79 -5.62
N TYR A 92 7.72 1.24 -4.69
CA TYR A 92 8.29 2.01 -3.59
C TYR A 92 9.15 3.16 -4.11
N ILE A 93 10.04 2.89 -5.08
CA ILE A 93 10.89 3.90 -5.71
C ILE A 93 10.03 4.98 -6.37
N ASP A 94 9.04 4.61 -7.19
CA ASP A 94 8.20 5.58 -7.90
C ASP A 94 7.39 6.46 -6.94
N LEU A 95 6.71 5.85 -5.96
CA LEU A 95 5.95 6.59 -4.95
C LEU A 95 6.84 7.51 -4.10
N ALA A 96 8.08 7.11 -3.80
CA ALA A 96 9.02 7.95 -3.06
C ALA A 96 9.46 9.18 -3.88
N ILE A 97 9.69 9.00 -5.20
CA ILE A 97 9.97 10.10 -6.12
C ILE A 97 8.78 11.07 -6.17
N GLN A 98 7.56 10.55 -6.36
CA GLN A 98 6.35 11.36 -6.38
C GLN A 98 6.16 12.17 -5.08
N GLU A 99 6.33 11.54 -3.91
CA GLU A 99 6.16 12.20 -2.62
C GLU A 99 7.21 13.31 -2.42
N THR A 100 8.45 13.08 -2.87
CA THR A 100 9.53 14.07 -2.79
C THR A 100 9.27 15.27 -3.71
N ALA A 101 8.82 15.02 -4.95
CA ALA A 101 8.49 16.09 -5.90
C ALA A 101 7.35 16.98 -5.39
N LEU A 102 6.35 16.39 -4.73
CA LEU A 102 5.23 17.12 -4.13
C LEU A 102 5.60 17.92 -2.87
N ALA A 103 6.68 17.55 -2.17
CA ALA A 103 7.22 18.34 -1.07
C ALA A 103 7.95 19.59 -1.59
N ASN A 104 8.74 19.43 -2.65
CA ASN A 104 9.53 20.50 -3.25
C ASN A 104 8.70 21.57 -3.97
N THR A 105 7.48 21.25 -4.39
CA THR A 105 6.55 22.20 -5.04
C THR A 105 5.76 23.05 -4.05
N ARG A 106 5.87 22.78 -2.74
CA ARG A 106 5.19 23.54 -1.67
C ARG A 106 6.12 24.38 -0.81
N GLY A 107 7.43 24.28 -1.02
CA GLY A 107 8.45 25.15 -0.43
C GLY A 107 8.79 26.28 -1.39
#